data_AF-A0A9J6QYC3-F1
#
_entry.id   AF-A0A9J6QYC3-F1
#
_cell.length_a   1.000
_cell.length_b   1.000
_cell.length_c   1.000
_cell.angle_alpha   90.00
_cell.angle_beta   90.00
_cell.angle_gamma   90.00
#
_symmetry.space_group_name_H-M   'P 1'
#
loop_
_entity.id
_entity.type
_entity.pdbx_description
1 polymer ?
#
loop_
_entity_poly.entity_id
_entity_poly.type
_entity_poly.pdbx_seq_one_letter_code
_entity_poly.pdbx_strand_id
1 'polypeptide(L)'
;MGYLKEKHGMTLIDRVPDGICPECAVKHDPEQPHNRDSLAYQYKFYDKHGRWPTWSDSMEHCSDEVKEFWVKELKERGVKIK
;
A
#
# COMPACT_ATOMS: atom_id res chain seq x y z
N MET A 1 -19.73 4.84 -1.91
CA MET A 1 -18.70 5.85 -1.54
C MET A 1 -17.60 5.08 -0.82
N GLY A 2 -16.49 5.70 -0.42
CA GLY A 2 -15.43 4.97 0.30
C GLY A 2 -15.80 4.71 1.76
N TYR A 3 -15.18 3.69 2.36
CA TYR A 3 -15.38 3.27 3.75
C TYR A 3 -15.12 4.40 4.76
N LEU A 4 -14.13 5.28 4.52
CA LEU A 4 -13.86 6.43 5.38
C LEU A 4 -15.04 7.40 5.40
N LYS A 5 -15.66 7.64 4.24
CA LYS A 5 -16.79 8.56 4.13
C LYS A 5 -18.02 8.00 4.80
N GLU A 6 -18.31 6.74 4.54
CA GLU A 6 -19.50 6.07 5.04
C GLU A 6 -19.44 5.85 6.56
N LYS A 7 -18.27 5.47 7.09
CA LYS A 7 -18.13 5.19 8.52
C LYS A 7 -17.80 6.42 9.36
N HIS A 8 -16.97 7.33 8.85
CA HIS A 8 -16.36 8.40 9.65
C HIS A 8 -16.66 9.81 9.13
N GLY A 9 -17.39 9.96 8.02
CA GLY A 9 -17.65 11.26 7.40
C GLY A 9 -16.43 11.93 6.75
N MET A 10 -15.26 11.28 6.80
CA MET A 10 -14.00 11.79 6.27
C MET A 10 -13.90 11.60 4.74
N THR A 11 -13.24 12.53 4.07
CA THR A 11 -12.98 12.45 2.62
C THR A 11 -11.48 12.53 2.38
N LEU A 12 -10.92 11.50 1.73
CA LEU A 12 -9.54 11.52 1.30
C LEU A 12 -9.38 12.40 0.06
N ILE A 13 -8.45 13.34 0.09
CA ILE A 13 -8.15 14.21 -1.05
C ILE A 13 -7.09 13.51 -1.91
N ASP A 14 -7.48 13.07 -3.10
CA ASP A 14 -6.61 12.36 -4.01
C ASP A 14 -5.85 13.30 -4.94
N ARG A 15 -4.81 13.96 -4.40
CA ARG A 15 -3.94 14.86 -5.18
C ARG A 15 -2.49 14.41 -5.07
N VAL A 16 -2.11 13.49 -5.94
CA VAL A 16 -0.73 12.99 -6.03
C VAL A 16 0.02 13.74 -7.14
N PRO A 17 1.25 14.23 -6.91
CA PRO A 17 2.10 14.80 -7.96
C PRO A 17 2.35 13.83 -9.12
N ASP A 18 2.57 14.38 -10.31
CA ASP A 18 2.95 13.58 -11.47
C ASP A 18 4.33 12.90 -11.26
N GLY A 19 4.49 11.71 -11.83
CA GLY A 19 5.77 10.98 -11.83
C GLY A 19 6.11 10.23 -10.53
N ILE A 20 5.16 10.12 -9.58
CA ILE A 20 5.28 9.24 -8.41
C ILE A 20 4.11 8.26 -8.35
N CYS A 21 4.20 7.25 -7.48
CA CYS A 21 3.17 6.23 -7.40
C CYS A 21 1.81 6.84 -6.98
N PRO A 22 0.72 6.63 -7.75
CA PRO A 22 -0.58 7.19 -7.43
C PRO A 22 -1.16 6.62 -6.13
N GLU A 23 -0.86 5.37 -5.78
CA GLU A 23 -1.37 4.76 -4.55
C GLU A 23 -0.58 5.22 -3.31
N CYS A 24 0.74 5.33 -3.44
CA CYS A 24 1.61 5.57 -2.29
C CYS A 24 2.01 7.03 -2.10
N ALA A 25 1.81 7.90 -3.08
CA ALA A 25 2.30 9.28 -3.10
C ALA A 25 3.81 9.40 -2.76
N VAL A 26 4.59 8.38 -3.12
CA VAL A 26 6.06 8.34 -2.99
C VAL A 26 6.66 7.75 -4.24
N LYS A 27 7.91 8.10 -4.53
CA LYS A 27 8.65 7.56 -5.68
C LYS A 27 9.13 6.15 -5.37
N HIS A 28 8.72 5.19 -6.18
CA HIS A 28 9.28 3.83 -6.23
C HIS A 28 9.16 3.29 -7.66
N ASP A 29 9.94 2.26 -7.96
CA ASP A 29 9.85 1.56 -9.23
C ASP A 29 8.49 0.80 -9.31
N PRO A 30 7.77 0.82 -10.44
CA PRO A 30 6.46 0.15 -10.59
C PRO A 30 6.48 -1.37 -10.38
N GLU A 31 7.62 -2.02 -10.57
CA GLU A 31 7.75 -3.46 -10.35
C GLU A 31 7.89 -3.79 -8.85
N GLN A 32 8.26 -2.80 -8.04
CA GLN A 32 8.41 -2.91 -6.59
C GLN A 32 7.07 -2.72 -5.88
N PRO A 33 6.88 -3.36 -4.71
CA PRO A 33 5.62 -3.28 -3.99
C PRO A 33 5.26 -1.84 -3.61
N HIS A 34 3.96 -1.63 -3.42
CA HIS A 34 3.49 -0.44 -2.74
C HIS A 34 4.17 -0.29 -1.37
N ASN A 35 4.41 0.94 -0.96
CA ASN A 35 4.92 1.19 0.38
C ASN A 35 3.78 1.01 1.40
N ARG A 36 3.73 -0.16 2.06
CA ARG A 36 2.76 -0.50 3.11
C ARG A 36 2.69 0.56 4.22
N ASP A 37 3.80 1.25 4.49
CA ASP A 37 3.92 2.27 5.52
C ASP A 37 3.65 3.70 5.02
N SER A 38 3.37 3.89 3.72
CA SER A 38 2.87 5.18 3.23
C SER A 38 1.47 5.44 3.77
N LEU A 39 1.25 6.61 4.37
CA LEU A 39 -0.07 7.04 4.82
C LEU A 39 -1.06 7.13 3.65
N ALA A 40 -0.62 7.61 2.47
CA ALA A 40 -1.49 7.66 1.30
C ALA A 40 -2.00 6.26 0.94
N TYR A 41 -1.09 5.28 0.87
CA TYR A 41 -1.46 3.90 0.57
C TYR A 41 -2.36 3.29 1.64
N GLN A 42 -2.01 3.47 2.92
CA GLN A 42 -2.81 2.96 4.04
C GLN A 42 -4.24 3.48 4.01
N TYR A 43 -4.44 4.78 3.82
CA TYR A 43 -5.77 5.37 3.81
C TYR A 43 -6.54 5.08 2.54
N LYS A 44 -5.91 5.04 1.36
CA LYS A 44 -6.56 4.59 0.12
C LYS A 44 -7.02 3.15 0.22
N PHE A 45 -6.16 2.27 0.72
CA PHE A 45 -6.49 0.87 0.94
C PHE A 45 -7.62 0.72 1.96
N TYR A 46 -7.55 1.44 3.08
CA TYR A 46 -8.61 1.42 4.10
C TYR A 46 -9.94 1.94 3.57
N ASP A 47 -9.94 3.00 2.77
CA ASP A 47 -11.15 3.54 2.16
C ASP A 47 -11.79 2.52 1.20
N LYS A 48 -10.98 1.74 0.49
CA LYS A 48 -11.45 0.71 -0.45
C LYS A 48 -11.88 -0.58 0.23
N HIS A 49 -11.17 -1.02 1.28
CA HIS A 49 -11.29 -2.38 1.83
C HIS A 49 -11.82 -2.43 3.27
N GLY A 50 -11.91 -1.31 3.97
CA GLY A 50 -12.36 -1.24 5.37
C GLY A 50 -11.41 -1.87 6.39
N ARG A 51 -10.18 -2.20 5.99
CA ARG A 51 -9.10 -2.73 6.85
C ARG A 51 -7.75 -2.12 6.45
N TRP A 52 -6.77 -2.19 7.34
CA TRP A 52 -5.41 -1.76 7.03
C TRP A 52 -4.69 -2.76 6.11
N PRO A 53 -3.80 -2.30 5.22
CA PRO A 53 -3.05 -3.18 4.34
C PRO A 53 -1.98 -3.95 5.10
N THR A 54 -1.68 -5.14 4.59
CA THR A 54 -0.54 -5.97 4.96
C THR A 54 0.59 -5.78 3.94
N TRP A 55 1.78 -6.33 4.23
CA TRP A 55 2.84 -6.40 3.22
C TRP A 55 2.45 -7.31 2.05
N SER A 56 1.62 -8.32 2.27
CA SER A 56 1.08 -9.19 1.20
C SER A 56 0.21 -8.40 0.23
N ASP A 57 -0.67 -7.52 0.73
CA ASP A 57 -1.49 -6.64 -0.10
C ASP A 57 -0.63 -5.66 -0.91
N SER A 58 0.44 -5.14 -0.29
CA SER A 58 1.39 -4.24 -0.97
C SER A 58 2.14 -4.91 -2.12
N MET A 59 2.30 -6.23 -2.07
CA MET A 59 2.97 -7.03 -3.08
C MET A 59 2.01 -7.63 -4.11
N GLU A 60 0.70 -7.38 -4.05
CA GLU A 60 -0.30 -8.10 -4.88
C GLU A 60 0.06 -8.06 -6.38
N HIS A 61 0.46 -6.88 -6.87
CA HIS A 61 0.82 -6.62 -8.27
C HIS A 61 2.24 -7.08 -8.66
N CYS A 62 3.07 -7.49 -7.70
CA CYS A 62 4.45 -7.87 -7.96
C CYS A 62 4.56 -9.24 -8.64
N SER A 63 5.65 -9.45 -9.37
CA SER A 63 6.03 -10.79 -9.85
C SER A 63 6.37 -11.72 -8.67
N ASP A 64 6.36 -13.02 -8.93
CA ASP A 64 6.69 -14.02 -7.90
C ASP A 64 8.14 -13.85 -7.40
N GLU A 65 9.08 -13.53 -8.29
CA GLU A 65 10.47 -13.24 -7.92
C GLU A 65 10.57 -12.04 -6.95
N VAL A 66 9.87 -10.94 -7.24
CA VAL A 66 9.87 -9.75 -6.38
C VAL A 66 9.19 -10.05 -5.05
N LYS A 67 8.08 -10.81 -5.07
CA LYS A 67 7.40 -11.29 -3.85
C LYS A 67 8.34 -12.10 -2.97
N GLU A 68 9.02 -13.10 -3.55
CA GLU A 68 9.97 -13.95 -2.82
C GLU A 68 11.11 -13.16 -2.22
N PHE A 69 11.70 -12.23 -2.98
CA PHE A 69 12.75 -11.34 -2.52
C PHE A 69 12.30 -10.52 -1.30
N TRP A 70 11.19 -9.79 -1.41
CA TRP A 70 10.71 -8.93 -0.32
C TRP A 70 10.23 -9.74 0.88
N VAL A 71 9.62 -10.90 0.67
CA VAL A 71 9.22 -11.79 1.75
C VAL A 71 10.42 -12.20 2.58
N LYS A 72 11.54 -12.55 1.93
CA LYS A 72 12.78 -12.89 2.59
C LYS A 72 13.36 -11.69 3.36
N GLU A 73 13.53 -10.55 2.69
CA GLU A 73 14.15 -9.35 3.29
C GLU A 73 13.36 -8.82 4.49
N LEU A 74 12.03 -8.82 4.41
CA LEU A 74 11.15 -8.39 5.51
C LEU A 74 11.23 -9.34 6.71
N LYS A 75 11.24 -10.66 6.46
CA LYS A 75 11.40 -11.66 7.53
C LYS A 75 12.75 -11.53 8.25
N GLU A 76 13.83 -11.33 7.50
CA GLU A 76 15.17 -11.10 8.07
C GLU A 76 15.22 -9.86 8.98
N ARG A 77 14.38 -8.86 8.70
CA ARG A 77 14.21 -7.65 9.53
C ARG A 77 13.19 -7.81 10.66
N GLY A 78 12.69 -9.02 10.88
CA GLY A 78 11.71 -9.32 11.95
C GLY A 78 10.29 -8.86 11.65
N VAL A 79 9.99 -8.48 10.39
CA VAL A 79 8.64 -8.08 9.99
C VAL A 79 7.77 -9.31 9.78
N LYS A 80 6.62 -9.35 10.46
CA LYS A 80 5.60 -10.39 10.25
C LYS A 80 4.79 -10.05 9.01
N ILE A 81 4.90 -10.89 7.99
CA ILE A 81 4.05 -10.83 6.80
C ILE A 81 2.75 -11.55 7.16
N LYS A 82 1.65 -10.82 7.10
CA LYS A 82 0.30 -11.29 7.39
C LYS A 82 -0.58 -11.17 6.16
#